data_AF-A0A6N8XCE7-F1
#
_entry.id   AF-A0A6N8XCE7-F1
#
_cell.length_a   1.000
_cell.length_b   1.000
_cell.length_c   1.000
_cell.angle_alpha   90.00
_cell.angle_beta   90.00
_cell.angle_gamma   90.00
#
_symmetry.space_group_name_H-M   'P 1'
#
loop_
_entity.id
_entity.type
_entity.pdbx_description
1 polymer ?
#
loop_
_entity_poly.entity_id
_entity_poly.type
_entity_poly.pdbx_seq_one_letter_code
_entity_poly.pdbx_strand_id
1 'polypeptide(L)'
;MDEACANVDELLSGYLDDELTQKDRQRVDRHIEGCARCTARLRELDTLRVSVGRLRLDMDPEDQERWRKVMDNAFERTASGIGWVLVVGAVFMLVGYAGYEFLLADVEPPMVKWAVGALYLGLAVLLLSVLRQRLKARKTDRYKDVEI
;
A
#
# COMPACT_ATOMS: atom_id res chain seq x y z
N MET A 1 3.17 1.69 47.33
CA MET A 1 3.19 1.85 45.86
C MET A 1 1.94 1.13 45.38
N ASP A 2 0.86 1.88 45.13
CA ASP A 2 -0.47 1.29 45.02
C ASP A 2 -0.67 0.73 43.62
N GLU A 3 -0.82 -0.59 43.54
CA GLU A 3 -1.00 -1.39 42.31
C GLU A 3 -2.14 -0.85 41.41
N ALA A 4 -3.13 -0.18 42.02
CA ALA A 4 -4.21 0.49 41.32
C ALA A 4 -3.77 1.68 40.45
N CYS A 5 -2.83 2.53 40.90
CA CYS A 5 -2.35 3.67 40.09
C CYS A 5 -1.20 3.27 39.16
N ALA A 6 -0.72 2.01 39.18
CA ALA A 6 0.11 1.45 38.10
C ALA A 6 -0.77 1.00 36.92
N ASN A 7 -1.85 0.27 37.20
CA ASN A 7 -2.83 -0.14 36.19
C ASN A 7 -3.51 1.05 35.48
N VAL A 8 -3.79 2.15 36.20
CA VAL A 8 -4.40 3.34 35.60
C VAL A 8 -3.41 4.10 34.73
N ASP A 9 -2.12 4.12 35.08
CA ASP A 9 -1.06 4.82 34.32
C ASP A 9 -0.96 4.28 32.89
N GLU A 10 -1.03 2.96 32.72
CA GLU A 10 -1.04 2.30 31.41
C GLU A 10 -2.27 2.68 30.57
N LEU A 11 -3.39 3.01 31.20
CA LEU A 11 -4.63 3.38 30.53
C LEU A 11 -4.73 4.87 30.17
N LEU A 12 -3.85 5.73 30.71
CA LEU A 12 -3.95 7.19 30.51
C LEU A 12 -3.78 7.63 29.05
N SER A 13 -2.90 6.96 28.27
CA SER A 13 -2.73 7.28 26.85
C SER A 13 -3.99 6.97 26.05
N GLY A 14 -4.54 5.76 26.19
CA GLY A 14 -5.79 5.38 25.53
C GLY A 14 -6.98 6.22 25.99
N TYR A 15 -6.96 6.71 27.24
CA TYR A 15 -7.99 7.61 27.76
C TYR A 15 -7.99 8.97 27.03
N LEU A 16 -6.79 9.52 26.75
CA LEU A 16 -6.62 10.76 25.98
C LEU A 16 -7.01 10.57 24.52
N ASP A 17 -6.70 9.41 23.93
CA ASP A 17 -6.96 9.11 22.51
C ASP A 17 -8.38 8.64 22.21
N ASP A 18 -9.22 8.48 23.24
CA ASP A 18 -10.59 7.95 23.16
C ASP A 18 -10.66 6.50 22.64
N GLU A 19 -9.62 5.71 22.93
CA GLU A 19 -9.48 4.32 22.49
C GLU A 19 -9.85 3.30 23.60
N LEU A 20 -10.19 3.75 24.80
CA LEU A 20 -10.57 2.87 25.90
C LEU A 20 -11.99 2.31 25.74
N THR A 21 -12.16 1.07 26.20
CA THR A 21 -13.50 0.51 26.40
C THR A 21 -14.26 1.32 27.45
N GLN A 22 -15.59 1.30 27.39
CA GLN A 22 -16.44 2.02 28.37
C GLN A 22 -16.12 1.65 29.83
N LYS A 23 -15.76 0.38 30.07
CA LYS A 23 -15.38 -0.13 31.40
C LYS A 23 -14.07 0.46 31.89
N ASP A 24 -13.06 0.56 31.03
CA ASP A 24 -11.75 1.08 31.38
C ASP A 24 -11.76 2.60 31.50
N ARG A 25 -12.54 3.28 30.66
CA ARG A 25 -12.79 4.73 30.78
C ARG A 25 -13.38 5.08 32.14
N GLN A 26 -14.46 4.40 32.58
CA GLN A 26 -15.04 4.61 33.91
C GLN A 26 -14.07 4.31 35.06
N ARG A 27 -13.14 3.37 34.87
CA ARG A 27 -12.12 3.03 35.87
C ARG A 27 -11.11 4.18 36.00
N VAL A 28 -10.67 4.75 34.89
CA VAL A 28 -9.78 5.92 34.88
C VAL A 28 -10.49 7.13 35.51
N ASP A 29 -11.73 7.42 35.10
CA ASP A 29 -12.54 8.54 35.62
C ASP A 29 -12.64 8.52 37.14
N ARG A 30 -13.06 7.38 37.71
CA ARG A 30 -13.18 7.22 39.16
C ARG A 30 -11.84 7.37 39.89
N HIS A 31 -10.75 6.98 39.25
CA HIS A 31 -9.43 7.01 39.87
C HIS A 31 -8.83 8.42 39.89
N ILE A 32 -8.99 9.19 38.82
CA ILE A 32 -8.46 10.56 38.73
C ILE A 32 -9.20 11.56 39.64
N GLU A 33 -10.45 11.28 40.01
CA GLU A 33 -11.20 12.04 41.02
C GLU A 33 -10.53 12.00 42.41
N GLY A 34 -9.88 10.87 42.76
CA GLY A 34 -9.29 10.65 44.08
C GLY A 34 -7.77 10.67 44.13
N CYS A 35 -7.07 10.64 42.98
CA CYS A 35 -5.63 10.44 42.92
C CYS A 35 -4.89 11.61 42.26
N ALA A 36 -4.24 12.45 43.09
CA ALA A 36 -3.47 13.60 42.61
C ALA A 36 -2.31 13.22 41.68
N ARG A 37 -1.69 12.05 41.87
CA ARG A 37 -0.58 11.56 41.05
C ARG A 37 -1.02 11.23 39.62
N CYS A 38 -2.04 10.40 39.50
CA CYS A 38 -2.56 9.95 38.21
C CYS A 38 -3.16 11.17 37.43
N THR A 39 -3.76 12.15 38.12
CA THR A 39 -4.21 13.43 37.51
C THR A 39 -3.07 14.33 37.03
N ALA A 40 -1.96 14.41 37.78
CA ALA A 40 -0.79 15.17 37.34
C ALA A 40 -0.17 14.56 36.08
N ARG A 41 -0.10 13.22 36.01
CA ARG A 41 0.44 12.49 34.86
C ARG A 41 -0.42 12.66 33.60
N LEU A 42 -1.74 12.62 33.76
CA LEU A 42 -2.68 12.88 32.65
C LEU A 42 -2.47 14.27 32.05
N ARG A 43 -2.27 15.30 32.89
CA ARG A 43 -1.98 16.66 32.42
C ARG A 43 -0.65 16.76 31.67
N GLU A 44 0.38 16.07 32.14
CA GLU A 44 1.68 16.03 31.47
C GLU A 44 1.55 15.44 30.04
N LEU A 45 0.86 14.31 29.91
CA LEU A 45 0.59 13.68 28.61
C LEU A 45 -0.22 14.59 27.69
N ASP A 46 -1.24 15.27 28.21
CA ASP A 46 -2.05 16.23 27.44
C ASP A 46 -1.22 17.42 26.94
N THR A 47 -0.32 17.97 27.78
CA THR A 47 0.57 19.06 27.35
C THR A 47 1.50 18.65 26.21
N LEU A 48 2.03 17.42 26.25
CA LEU A 48 2.85 16.88 25.17
C LEU A 48 2.04 16.73 23.88
N ARG A 49 0.83 16.17 23.95
CA ARG A 49 -0.08 16.04 22.81
C ARG A 49 -0.36 17.38 22.15
N VAL A 50 -0.68 18.41 22.93
CA VAL A 50 -0.95 19.76 22.41
C VAL A 50 0.29 20.36 21.75
N SER A 51 1.48 20.18 22.34
CA SER A 51 2.73 20.71 21.77
C SER A 51 3.08 20.06 20.42
N VAL A 52 2.90 18.74 20.30
CA VAL A 52 3.09 17.99 19.05
C VAL A 52 1.99 18.34 18.03
N GLY A 53 0.76 18.57 18.48
CA GLY A 53 -0.35 19.02 17.64
C GLY A 53 -0.05 20.37 16.98
N ARG A 54 0.57 21.31 17.70
CA ARG A 54 0.97 22.62 17.14
C ARG A 54 2.03 22.50 16.05
N LEU A 55 3.03 21.61 16.22
CA LEU A 55 4.03 21.32 15.19
C LEU A 55 3.41 20.76 13.90
N ARG A 56 2.28 20.06 14.00
CA ARG A 56 1.56 19.52 12.83
C ARG A 56 0.67 20.55 12.11
N LEU A 57 0.37 21.68 12.73
CA LEU A 57 -0.57 22.68 12.22
C LEU A 57 0.09 23.81 11.41
N ASP A 58 1.42 23.84 11.30
CA ASP A 58 2.15 24.77 10.41
C ASP A 58 2.25 24.25 8.97
N MET A 59 1.38 23.32 8.57
CA MET A 59 1.25 22.88 7.18
C MET A 59 0.17 23.74 6.52
N ASP A 60 0.59 24.58 5.58
CA ASP A 60 -0.34 25.33 4.75
C ASP A 60 -1.29 24.36 4.00
N PRO A 61 -2.60 24.67 3.86
CA PRO A 61 -3.53 23.81 3.14
C PRO A 61 -3.07 23.50 1.70
N GLU A 62 -2.30 24.38 1.05
CA GLU A 62 -1.70 24.10 -0.26
C GLU A 62 -0.59 23.04 -0.19
N ASP A 63 0.20 23.03 0.90
CA ASP A 63 1.20 22.00 1.16
C ASP A 63 0.54 20.63 1.36
N GLN A 64 -0.55 20.57 2.12
CA GLN A 64 -1.24 19.30 2.38
C GLN A 64 -1.79 18.65 1.10
N GLU A 65 -2.31 19.45 0.16
CA GLU A 65 -2.79 18.94 -1.12
C GLU A 65 -1.64 18.53 -2.06
N ARG A 66 -0.55 19.30 -2.05
CA ARG A 66 0.68 19.02 -2.80
C ARG A 66 1.32 17.71 -2.35
N TRP A 67 1.43 17.46 -1.04
CA TRP A 67 1.93 16.20 -0.48
C TRP A 67 1.05 14.99 -0.84
N ARG A 68 -0.27 15.16 -0.84
CA ARG A 68 -1.22 14.10 -1.22
C ARG A 68 -1.07 13.70 -2.69
N LYS A 69 -0.99 14.69 -3.59
CA LYS A 69 -0.75 14.46 -5.02
C LYS A 69 0.59 13.78 -5.30
N VAL A 70 1.63 14.06 -4.51
CA VAL A 70 2.94 13.41 -4.64
C VAL A 70 2.88 11.95 -4.16
N MET A 71 2.21 11.67 -3.05
CA MET A 71 2.07 10.28 -2.55
C MET A 71 1.20 9.40 -3.43
N ASP A 72 0.05 9.91 -3.90
CA ASP A 72 -0.85 9.13 -4.77
C ASP A 72 -0.20 8.84 -6.13
N ASN A 73 0.49 9.81 -6.74
CA ASN A 73 1.13 9.62 -8.05
C ASN A 73 2.40 8.77 -8.00
N ALA A 74 3.14 8.79 -6.89
CA ALA A 74 4.38 8.02 -6.75
C ALA A 74 4.09 6.52 -6.62
N PHE A 75 3.10 6.14 -5.81
CA PHE A 75 2.85 4.73 -5.50
C PHE A 75 2.07 4.00 -6.60
N GLU A 76 1.06 4.63 -7.20
CA GLU A 76 0.20 3.97 -8.19
C GLU A 76 0.90 3.74 -9.55
N ARG A 77 1.80 4.64 -9.96
CA ARG A 77 2.48 4.56 -11.27
C ARG A 77 3.76 3.72 -11.27
N THR A 78 4.50 3.68 -10.17
CA THR A 78 5.79 2.94 -10.14
C THR A 78 5.62 1.47 -9.80
N ALA A 79 4.71 1.11 -8.89
CA ALA A 79 4.43 -0.29 -8.56
C ALA A 79 3.88 -1.07 -9.76
N SER A 80 2.98 -0.44 -10.53
CA SER A 80 2.37 -1.04 -11.71
C SER A 80 3.35 -1.24 -12.88
N GLY A 81 4.36 -0.36 -13.02
CA GLY A 81 5.35 -0.44 -14.10
C GLY A 81 6.42 -1.51 -13.86
N ILE A 82 6.98 -1.55 -12.65
CA ILE A 82 8.05 -2.49 -12.30
C ILE A 82 7.53 -3.93 -12.29
N GLY A 83 6.34 -4.15 -11.73
CA GLY A 83 5.71 -5.48 -11.73
C GLY A 83 5.51 -6.03 -13.14
N TRP A 84 5.09 -5.19 -14.09
CA TRP A 84 4.87 -5.62 -15.46
C TRP A 84 6.17 -5.92 -16.21
N VAL A 85 7.23 -5.14 -15.97
CA VAL A 85 8.57 -5.41 -16.55
C VAL A 85 9.12 -6.74 -16.07
N LEU A 86 9.00 -7.05 -14.77
CA LEU A 86 9.44 -8.33 -14.21
C LEU A 86 8.66 -9.51 -14.78
N VAL A 87 7.33 -9.40 -14.88
CA VAL A 87 6.47 -10.46 -15.45
C VAL A 87 6.79 -10.69 -16.92
N VAL A 88 6.91 -9.62 -17.71
CA VAL A 88 7.24 -9.74 -19.14
C VAL A 88 8.63 -10.32 -19.33
N GLY A 89 9.63 -9.85 -18.57
CA GLY A 89 10.98 -10.39 -18.59
C GLY A 89 11.01 -11.89 -18.26
N ALA A 90 10.30 -12.31 -17.21
CA ALA A 90 10.19 -13.71 -16.81
C ALA A 90 9.51 -14.57 -17.88
N VAL A 91 8.41 -14.10 -18.48
CA VAL A 91 7.72 -14.80 -19.57
C VAL A 91 8.63 -14.95 -20.78
N PHE A 92 9.33 -13.89 -21.20
CA PHE A 92 10.28 -13.97 -22.31
C PHE A 92 11.41 -14.98 -22.03
N MET A 93 11.94 -14.99 -20.80
CA MET A 93 12.99 -15.92 -20.40
C MET A 93 12.50 -17.37 -20.41
N LEU A 94 11.30 -17.63 -19.89
CA LEU A 94 10.68 -18.97 -19.89
C LEU A 94 10.36 -19.46 -21.30
N VAL A 95 9.80 -18.60 -22.17
CA VAL A 95 9.52 -18.94 -23.57
C VAL A 95 10.83 -19.20 -24.33
N GLY A 96 11.86 -18.39 -24.10
CA GLY A 96 13.18 -18.58 -24.69
C GLY A 96 13.84 -19.89 -24.25
N TYR A 97 13.78 -20.19 -22.95
CA TYR A 97 14.31 -21.44 -22.39
C TYR A 97 13.55 -22.67 -22.92
N ALA A 98 12.21 -22.63 -22.91
CA ALA A 98 11.38 -23.71 -23.45
C ALA A 98 11.62 -23.91 -24.95
N GLY A 99 11.77 -22.83 -25.71
CA GLY A 99 12.12 -22.89 -27.14
C GLY A 99 13.52 -23.46 -27.37
N TYR A 100 14.50 -23.09 -26.53
CA TYR A 100 15.87 -23.63 -26.59
C TYR A 100 15.89 -25.14 -26.33
N GLU A 101 15.25 -25.60 -25.25
CA GLU A 101 15.16 -27.03 -24.93
C GLU A 101 14.44 -27.80 -26.03
N PHE A 102 13.38 -27.23 -26.61
CA PHE A 102 12.61 -27.85 -27.68
C PHE A 102 13.35 -27.92 -29.03
N LEU A 103 14.26 -26.98 -29.31
CA LEU A 103 15.09 -26.98 -30.51
C LEU A 103 16.23 -27.99 -30.42
N LEU A 104 16.81 -28.20 -29.22
CA LEU A 104 17.86 -29.19 -29.01
C LEU A 104 17.33 -30.60 -28.72
N ALA A 105 16.07 -30.74 -28.29
CA ALA A 105 15.46 -32.05 -28.09
C ALA A 105 15.13 -32.74 -29.42
N ASP A 106 15.62 -33.98 -29.57
CA ASP A 106 15.21 -34.90 -30.63
C ASP A 106 13.80 -35.46 -30.34
N VAL A 107 12.79 -34.63 -30.59
CA VAL A 107 11.37 -35.01 -30.47
C VAL A 107 10.94 -35.76 -31.75
N GLU A 108 10.75 -37.08 -31.65
CA GLU A 108 10.54 -38.00 -32.79
C GLU A 108 9.12 -38.05 -33.40
N PRO A 109 8.22 -37.07 -33.14
CA PRO A 109 7.24 -36.72 -34.16
C PRO A 109 7.39 -35.24 -34.60
N PRO A 110 7.72 -34.97 -35.88
CA PRO A 110 7.86 -33.60 -36.40
C PRO A 110 6.55 -32.79 -36.36
N MET A 111 5.38 -33.45 -36.33
CA MET A 111 4.08 -32.78 -36.17
C MET A 111 3.96 -32.05 -34.83
N VAL A 112 4.52 -32.60 -33.75
CA VAL A 112 4.49 -31.96 -32.42
C VAL A 112 5.29 -30.66 -32.45
N LYS A 113 6.40 -30.61 -33.21
CA LYS A 113 7.18 -29.39 -33.41
C LYS A 113 6.37 -28.25 -34.02
N TRP A 114 5.62 -28.55 -35.08
CA TRP A 114 4.75 -27.55 -35.72
C TRP A 114 3.54 -27.17 -34.86
N ALA A 115 2.92 -28.12 -34.15
CA ALA A 115 1.78 -27.85 -33.28
C ALA A 115 2.14 -26.93 -32.11
N VAL A 116 3.27 -27.21 -31.44
CA VAL A 116 3.78 -26.38 -30.34
C VAL A 116 4.23 -25.01 -30.86
N GLY A 117 4.90 -24.96 -32.01
CA GLY A 117 5.28 -23.70 -32.66
C GLY A 117 4.08 -22.83 -33.00
N ALA A 118 3.03 -23.41 -33.57
CA ALA A 118 1.78 -22.71 -33.88
C ALA A 118 1.08 -22.19 -32.61
N LEU A 119 1.13 -22.96 -31.51
CA LEU A 119 0.57 -22.55 -30.21
C LEU A 119 1.31 -21.33 -29.65
N TYR A 120 2.65 -21.35 -29.62
CA TYR A 120 3.46 -20.22 -29.15
C TYR A 120 3.25 -18.98 -30.03
N LEU A 121 3.22 -19.15 -31.35
CA LEU A 121 2.99 -18.07 -32.30
C LEU A 121 1.58 -17.48 -32.10
N GLY A 122 0.56 -18.31 -31.93
CA GLY A 122 -0.81 -17.87 -31.64
C GLY A 122 -0.90 -17.07 -30.34
N LEU A 123 -0.26 -17.54 -29.27
CA LEU A 123 -0.19 -16.82 -27.99
C LEU A 123 0.52 -15.46 -28.15
N ALA A 124 1.64 -15.43 -28.87
CA ALA A 124 2.37 -14.19 -29.14
C ALA A 124 1.53 -13.18 -29.93
N VAL A 125 0.80 -13.62 -30.95
CA VAL A 125 -0.10 -12.76 -31.74
C VAL A 125 -1.24 -12.20 -30.88
N LEU A 126 -1.88 -13.02 -30.03
CA LEU A 126 -2.92 -12.58 -29.12
C LEU A 126 -2.39 -11.55 -28.11
N LEU A 127 -1.23 -11.83 -27.50
CA LEU A 127 -0.58 -10.90 -26.57
C LEU A 127 -0.23 -9.57 -27.25
N LEU A 128 0.32 -9.60 -28.46
CA LEU A 128 0.63 -8.39 -29.23
C LEU A 128 -0.63 -7.61 -29.63
N SER A 129 -1.74 -8.30 -29.93
CA SER A 129 -3.04 -7.68 -30.23
C SER A 129 -3.56 -6.90 -29.01
N VAL A 130 -3.62 -7.55 -27.85
CA VAL A 130 -4.06 -6.94 -26.59
C VAL A 130 -3.12 -5.81 -26.17
N LEU A 131 -1.80 -6.00 -26.31
CA LEU A 131 -0.82 -4.96 -26.01
C LEU A 131 -1.01 -3.73 -26.91
N ARG A 132 -1.21 -3.92 -28.21
CA ARG A 132 -1.52 -2.80 -29.13
C ARG A 132 -2.82 -2.09 -28.75
N GLN A 133 -3.87 -2.84 -28.40
CA GLN A 133 -5.13 -2.26 -27.96
C GLN A 133 -4.96 -1.42 -26.70
N ARG A 134 -4.25 -1.94 -25.69
CA ARG A 134 -3.92 -1.22 -24.45
C ARG A 134 -3.07 0.03 -24.71
N LEU A 135 -2.06 -0.05 -25.58
CA LEU A 135 -1.22 1.10 -25.93
C LEU A 135 -2.00 2.18 -26.69
N LYS A 136 -2.91 1.78 -27.60
CA LYS A 136 -3.78 2.72 -28.32
C LYS A 136 -4.79 3.37 -27.38
N ALA A 137 -5.44 2.59 -26.52
CA ALA A 137 -6.38 3.09 -25.51
C ALA A 137 -5.71 4.11 -24.58
N ARG A 138 -4.47 3.86 -24.14
CA ARG A 138 -3.70 4.82 -23.33
C ARG A 138 -3.40 6.14 -24.05
N LYS A 139 -3.28 6.14 -25.37
CA LYS A 139 -3.06 7.35 -26.19
C LYS A 139 -4.36 8.08 -26.54
N THR A 140 -5.51 7.41 -26.52
CA THR A 140 -6.81 7.96 -26.95
C THR A 140 -7.76 8.17 -25.77
N ASP A 141 -7.24 8.23 -24.54
CA ASP A 141 -8.06 8.50 -23.37
C ASP A 141 -8.41 9.99 -23.28
N ARG A 142 -9.66 10.29 -23.66
CA ARG A 142 -10.24 11.64 -23.74
C ARG A 142 -10.61 12.23 -22.36
N TYR A 143 -10.55 11.44 -21.29
CA TYR A 143 -10.92 11.88 -19.93
C TYR A 143 -9.72 12.28 -19.07
N LYS A 144 -8.53 12.37 -19.67
CA LYS A 144 -7.30 12.73 -18.95
C LYS A 144 -7.25 14.19 -18.48
N ASP A 145 -8.13 15.04 -19.01
CA ASP A 145 -8.17 16.49 -18.75
C ASP A 145 -9.46 16.95 -18.07
N VAL A 146 -10.16 16.06 -17.34
CA VAL A 146 -11.35 16.46 -16.55
C VAL A 146 -10.99 16.40 -15.07
N GLU A 147 -10.64 17.55 -14.50
CA GLU A 147 -10.61 17.78 -13.05
C GLU A 147 -12.05 17.75 -12.52
N ILE A 148 -12.28 17.01 -11.43
CA ILE A 148 -13.52 17.03 -10.64
C ILE A 148 -13.29 17.91 -9.42
#